data_AF-A0A5J4SFM2-F1
#
_entry.id   AF-A0A5J4SFM2-F1
#
_cell.length_a   1.000
_cell.length_b   1.000
_cell.length_c   1.000
_cell.angle_alpha   90.00
_cell.angle_beta   90.00
_cell.angle_gamma   90.00
#
_symmetry.space_group_name_H-M   'P 1'
#
loop_
_entity.id
_entity.type
_entity.pdbx_description
1 polymer ?
#
loop_
_entity_poly.entity_id
_entity_poly.type
_entity_poly.pdbx_seq_one_letter_code
_entity_poly.pdbx_strand_id
1 'polypeptide(L)'
;MKKLKTLTAYFCMVCICMSSCIGHTEDALDDFPKDKDNPENAEIPNDIPKIPEDIGDPIDDVFIPNTKAVNFENAVSISFTNQNVAVVNPFDGNGVTVVNNNGNMVITSTREDVEVNYILSGVVDNGSVKIYGNYKFGLVLNGVSLTNPHGAAINIQCGKK
;
A
#
# COMPACT_ATOMS: atom_id res chain seq x y z
N MET A 1 7.93 -23.76 47.76
CA MET A 1 9.28 -24.26 47.39
C MET A 1 9.50 -23.98 45.92
N LYS A 2 10.39 -23.03 45.58
CA LYS A 2 10.78 -22.73 44.20
C LYS A 2 11.70 -23.85 43.71
N LYS A 3 11.45 -24.41 42.52
CA LYS A 3 12.48 -25.11 41.74
C LYS A 3 12.55 -24.54 40.32
N LEU A 4 13.61 -23.76 40.17
CA LEU A 4 14.38 -23.39 38.99
C LEU A 4 14.51 -24.53 37.96
N LYS A 5 14.30 -24.22 36.68
CA LYS A 5 15.03 -24.84 35.57
C LYS A 5 15.39 -23.77 34.54
N THR A 6 16.65 -23.37 34.59
CA THR A 6 17.40 -22.69 33.55
C THR A 6 17.53 -23.62 32.33
N LEU A 7 17.28 -23.14 31.11
CA LEU A 7 17.81 -23.77 29.90
C LEU A 7 18.31 -22.70 28.93
N THR A 8 19.63 -22.71 28.76
CA THR A 8 20.42 -21.79 27.96
C THR A 8 20.50 -22.27 26.51
N ALA A 9 20.26 -21.32 25.59
CA ALA A 9 20.76 -21.12 24.22
C ALA A 9 21.07 -22.29 23.26
N TYR A 10 20.60 -22.17 22.01
CA TYR A 10 21.44 -22.50 20.84
C TYR A 10 21.15 -21.53 19.68
N PHE A 11 22.11 -20.64 19.43
CA PHE A 11 22.21 -19.77 18.27
C PHE A 11 22.83 -20.60 17.15
N CYS A 12 22.04 -21.06 16.18
CA CYS A 12 22.57 -21.77 15.02
C CYS A 12 22.70 -20.79 13.85
N MET A 13 23.86 -20.14 13.81
CA MET A 13 24.37 -19.43 12.65
C MET A 13 24.75 -20.46 11.59
N VAL A 14 23.84 -20.70 10.63
CA VAL A 14 24.16 -21.48 9.44
C VAL A 14 24.79 -20.53 8.42
N CYS A 15 26.12 -20.43 8.48
CA CYS A 15 26.94 -19.97 7.38
C CYS A 15 26.93 -21.05 6.29
N ILE A 16 26.31 -20.77 5.14
CA ILE A 16 26.63 -21.47 3.90
C ILE A 16 27.41 -20.48 3.05
N CYS A 17 28.71 -20.70 2.99
CA CYS A 17 29.64 -20.00 2.11
C CYS A 17 29.97 -20.90 0.90
N MET A 18 30.32 -20.24 -0.22
CA MET A 18 31.00 -20.77 -1.44
C MET A 18 30.07 -21.47 -2.45
N SER A 19 30.14 -21.26 -3.77
CA SER A 19 30.96 -20.42 -4.66
C SER A 19 30.40 -20.48 -6.09
N SER A 20 30.61 -19.41 -6.88
CA SER A 20 30.74 -19.34 -8.36
C SER A 20 29.55 -19.84 -9.24
N CYS A 21 29.12 -19.17 -10.32
CA CYS A 21 29.89 -18.62 -11.43
C CYS A 21 29.23 -17.35 -12.02
N ILE A 22 30.06 -16.38 -12.41
CA ILE A 22 29.74 -15.40 -13.45
C ILE A 22 29.72 -16.16 -14.78
N GLY A 23 28.55 -16.27 -15.38
CA GLY A 23 28.39 -16.66 -16.78
C GLY A 23 27.87 -15.46 -17.55
N HIS A 24 28.79 -14.71 -18.16
CA HIS A 24 28.47 -13.89 -19.33
C HIS A 24 28.18 -14.88 -20.45
N THR A 25 26.95 -14.93 -20.93
CA THR A 25 26.63 -15.46 -22.26
C THR A 25 25.83 -14.38 -22.95
N GLU A 26 26.54 -13.55 -23.72
CA GLU A 26 25.96 -12.94 -24.90
C GLU A 26 25.63 -14.06 -25.91
N ASP A 27 24.77 -13.73 -26.87
CA ASP A 27 24.52 -14.48 -28.09
C ASP A 27 23.43 -15.57 -28.04
N ALA A 28 22.19 -15.10 -28.12
CA ALA A 28 21.24 -15.58 -29.14
C ALA A 28 20.09 -14.58 -29.25
N LEU A 29 20.32 -13.46 -29.96
CA LEU A 29 19.21 -12.77 -30.59
C LEU A 29 18.71 -13.69 -31.70
N ASP A 30 17.52 -14.24 -31.50
CA ASP A 30 16.72 -14.84 -32.56
C ASP A 30 16.65 -13.85 -33.73
N ASP A 31 17.36 -14.19 -34.81
CA ASP A 31 17.21 -13.55 -36.11
C ASP A 31 15.88 -14.02 -36.70
N PHE A 32 14.79 -13.37 -36.28
CA PHE A 32 13.52 -13.47 -36.97
C PHE A 32 13.68 -12.76 -38.32
N PRO A 33 13.51 -13.46 -39.46
CA PRO A 33 13.62 -12.82 -40.76
C PRO A 33 12.55 -11.74 -40.88
N LYS A 34 12.99 -10.48 -41.01
CA LYS A 34 12.12 -9.33 -41.25
C LYS A 34 11.40 -9.53 -42.59
N ASP A 35 10.10 -9.76 -42.52
CA ASP A 35 9.19 -9.66 -43.66
C ASP A 35 9.28 -8.23 -44.21
N LYS A 36 9.70 -8.10 -45.47
CA LYS A 36 9.95 -6.81 -46.12
C LYS A 36 8.67 -6.13 -46.61
N ASP A 37 7.52 -6.80 -46.47
CA ASP A 37 6.24 -6.30 -46.96
C ASP A 37 5.22 -6.00 -45.83
N ASN A 38 5.64 -6.01 -44.55
CA ASN A 38 4.81 -5.55 -43.43
C ASN A 38 4.94 -4.03 -43.23
N PRO A 39 3.86 -3.23 -43.38
CA PRO A 39 3.92 -1.77 -43.21
C PRO A 39 4.21 -1.29 -41.77
N GLU A 40 4.28 -2.19 -40.78
CA GLU A 40 4.66 -1.86 -39.40
C GLU A 40 6.17 -1.79 -39.16
N ASN A 41 7.00 -2.23 -40.12
CA ASN A 41 8.46 -2.20 -40.01
C ASN A 41 9.09 -1.00 -40.74
N ALA A 42 8.31 0.07 -40.99
CA ALA A 42 8.87 1.35 -41.36
C ALA A 42 9.70 1.87 -40.18
N GLU A 43 11.01 1.99 -40.35
CA GLU A 43 11.87 2.70 -39.41
C GLU A 43 11.23 4.06 -39.15
N ILE A 44 10.86 4.33 -37.89
CA ILE A 44 10.44 5.66 -37.47
C ILE A 44 11.55 6.61 -37.91
N PRO A 45 11.29 7.59 -38.80
CA PRO A 45 12.31 8.53 -39.21
C PRO A 45 12.95 9.15 -37.97
N ASN A 46 14.28 9.14 -37.90
CA ASN A 46 15.05 9.73 -36.79
C ASN A 46 14.81 11.25 -36.61
N ASP A 47 13.99 11.85 -37.47
CA ASP A 47 13.60 13.25 -37.49
C ASP A 47 12.28 13.54 -36.76
N ILE A 48 11.65 12.56 -36.08
CA ILE A 48 10.59 12.91 -35.12
C ILE A 48 11.25 13.65 -33.95
N PRO A 49 10.87 14.90 -33.66
CA PRO A 49 11.36 15.58 -32.48
C PRO A 49 11.02 14.74 -31.26
N LYS A 50 12.04 14.22 -30.57
CA LYS A 50 11.87 13.60 -29.25
C LYS A 50 11.24 14.64 -28.35
N ILE A 51 9.97 14.44 -27.98
CA ILE A 51 9.36 15.25 -26.93
C ILE A 51 10.22 14.97 -25.69
N PRO A 52 10.84 16.00 -25.07
CA PRO A 52 11.58 15.78 -23.84
C PRO A 52 10.64 15.12 -22.84
N GLU A 53 11.08 14.01 -22.26
CA GLU A 53 10.38 13.41 -21.14
C GLU A 53 10.33 14.48 -20.04
N ASP A 54 9.13 14.92 -19.68
CA ASP A 54 8.94 15.73 -18.49
C ASP A 54 9.20 14.82 -17.30
N ILE A 55 10.45 14.85 -16.82
CA ILE A 55 10.92 14.05 -15.69
C ILE A 55 10.38 14.61 -14.35
N GLY A 56 9.56 15.68 -14.40
CA GLY A 56 9.19 16.45 -13.22
C GLY A 56 10.41 17.18 -12.63
N ASP A 57 10.15 18.10 -11.71
CA ASP A 57 11.21 18.66 -10.88
C ASP A 57 11.77 17.54 -9.99
N PRO A 58 13.08 17.22 -10.03
CA PRO A 58 13.67 16.16 -9.19
C PRO A 58 13.58 16.46 -7.69
N ILE A 59 13.08 17.63 -7.30
CA ILE A 59 12.83 18.05 -5.94
C ILE A 59 11.33 18.18 -5.73
N ASP A 60 10.63 17.05 -5.64
CA ASP A 60 9.24 17.06 -5.20
C ASP A 60 9.17 17.55 -3.75
N ASP A 61 8.38 18.59 -3.50
CA ASP A 61 8.15 19.10 -2.15
C ASP A 61 7.57 17.97 -1.27
N VAL A 62 8.06 17.86 -0.02
CA VAL A 62 7.51 16.90 0.94
C VAL A 62 6.02 17.17 1.10
N PHE A 63 5.19 16.17 0.79
CA PHE A 63 3.74 16.31 0.93
C PHE A 63 3.33 16.47 2.41
N ILE A 64 2.73 17.60 2.74
CA ILE A 64 2.21 17.90 4.08
C ILE A 64 0.67 17.92 4.02
N PRO A 65 -0.04 16.96 4.63
CA PRO A 65 -1.49 16.92 4.61
C PRO A 65 -2.11 18.02 5.48
N ASN A 66 -3.21 18.61 5.00
CA ASN A 66 -3.99 19.61 5.75
C ASN A 66 -4.95 18.97 6.76
N THR A 67 -4.44 18.12 7.65
CA THR A 67 -5.24 17.49 8.71
C THR A 67 -5.70 18.53 9.73
N LYS A 68 -6.98 18.48 10.12
CA LYS A 68 -7.57 19.35 11.14
C LYS A 68 -8.14 18.54 12.31
N ALA A 69 -8.34 19.18 13.45
CA ALA A 69 -9.14 18.57 14.51
C ALA A 69 -10.59 18.43 14.02
N VAL A 70 -11.12 17.22 14.07
CA VAL A 70 -12.50 16.90 13.70
C VAL A 70 -13.11 16.02 14.77
N ASN A 71 -14.38 16.28 15.10
CA ASN A 71 -15.12 15.52 16.08
C ASN A 71 -16.37 14.95 15.40
N PHE A 72 -16.36 13.63 15.19
CA PHE A 72 -17.51 12.88 14.72
C PHE A 72 -17.94 11.90 15.81
N GLU A 73 -19.24 11.76 16.00
CA GLU A 73 -19.80 10.69 16.82
C GLU A 73 -19.49 9.32 16.18
N ASN A 74 -19.43 8.27 16.99
CA ASN A 74 -19.25 6.90 16.51
C ASN A 74 -18.04 6.72 15.57
N ALA A 75 -16.92 7.36 15.92
CA ALA A 75 -15.78 7.46 15.02
C ALA A 75 -14.66 6.47 15.33
N VAL A 76 -14.11 5.87 14.27
CA VAL A 76 -12.84 5.14 14.28
C VAL A 76 -11.82 5.98 13.52
N SER A 77 -10.73 6.34 14.18
CA SER A 77 -9.67 7.19 13.59
C SER A 77 -8.49 6.34 13.15
N ILE A 78 -8.01 6.58 11.93
CA ILE A 78 -6.87 5.90 11.32
C ILE A 78 -5.91 6.98 10.81
N SER A 79 -4.74 7.05 11.42
CA SER A 79 -3.72 8.04 11.12
C SER A 79 -2.48 7.38 10.56
N PHE A 80 -2.20 7.64 9.29
CA PHE A 80 -1.06 7.12 8.55
C PHE A 80 0.19 7.95 8.80
N THR A 81 1.31 7.25 8.94
CA THR A 81 2.65 7.83 8.92
C THR A 81 3.54 6.94 8.07
N ASN A 82 4.72 7.43 7.68
CA ASN A 82 5.67 6.68 6.86
C ASN A 82 6.21 5.40 7.55
N GLN A 83 5.97 5.20 8.85
CA GLN A 83 6.56 4.12 9.64
C GLN A 83 5.49 3.22 10.30
N ASN A 84 4.32 3.77 10.64
CA ASN A 84 3.26 3.05 11.35
C ASN A 84 1.89 3.69 11.11
N VAL A 85 0.81 2.96 11.42
CA VAL A 85 -0.56 3.44 11.44
C VAL A 85 -1.08 3.44 12.87
N ALA A 86 -1.51 4.61 13.36
CA ALA A 86 -2.20 4.73 14.63
C ALA A 86 -3.71 4.53 14.42
N VAL A 87 -4.32 3.65 15.21
CA VAL A 87 -5.76 3.36 15.16
C VAL A 87 -6.40 3.62 16.52
N VAL A 88 -7.48 4.39 16.53
CA VAL A 88 -8.35 4.58 17.70
C VAL A 88 -9.73 4.03 17.34
N ASN A 89 -10.09 2.88 17.91
CA ASN A 89 -11.33 2.19 17.64
C ASN A 89 -12.16 2.02 18.94
N PRO A 90 -13.17 2.87 19.20
CA PRO A 90 -14.02 2.74 20.37
C PRO A 90 -14.95 1.50 20.31
N PHE A 91 -15.01 0.82 19.16
CA PHE A 91 -15.83 -0.37 18.95
C PHE A 91 -15.00 -1.67 18.92
N ASP A 92 -13.76 -1.64 19.41
CA ASP A 92 -12.95 -2.86 19.50
C ASP A 92 -13.64 -3.90 20.41
N GLY A 93 -13.72 -5.14 19.93
CA GLY A 93 -14.53 -6.21 20.53
C GLY A 93 -16.06 -5.99 20.47
N ASN A 94 -16.53 -4.88 19.90
CA ASN A 94 -17.94 -4.45 19.89
C ASN A 94 -18.45 -4.14 18.47
N GLY A 95 -18.03 -4.96 17.51
CA GLY A 95 -18.60 -5.00 16.16
C GLY A 95 -17.85 -4.20 15.10
N VAL A 96 -16.70 -3.58 15.41
CA VAL A 96 -15.77 -3.08 14.38
C VAL A 96 -14.38 -3.62 14.65
N THR A 97 -13.82 -4.29 13.65
CA THR A 97 -12.45 -4.81 13.68
C THR A 97 -11.61 -4.07 12.66
N VAL A 98 -10.40 -3.68 13.04
CA VAL A 98 -9.42 -3.01 12.17
C VAL A 98 -8.13 -3.83 12.16
N VAL A 99 -7.71 -4.29 10.98
CA VAL A 99 -6.47 -5.04 10.77
C VAL A 99 -5.52 -4.19 9.95
N ASN A 100 -4.30 -4.01 10.45
CA ASN A 100 -3.21 -3.32 9.74
C ASN A 100 -2.21 -4.36 9.21
N ASN A 101 -1.96 -4.35 7.90
CA ASN A 101 -0.86 -5.08 7.27
C ASN A 101 0.06 -4.08 6.55
N ASN A 102 1.01 -3.51 7.30
CA ASN A 102 2.02 -2.59 6.78
C ASN A 102 1.41 -1.41 5.97
N GLY A 103 0.42 -0.72 6.54
CA GLY A 103 -0.27 0.40 5.87
C GLY A 103 -1.49 -0.03 5.04
N ASN A 104 -1.68 -1.33 4.81
CA ASN A 104 -2.88 -1.87 4.19
C ASN A 104 -3.91 -2.24 5.25
N MET A 105 -4.95 -1.44 5.35
CA MET A 105 -5.99 -1.53 6.36
C MET A 105 -7.18 -2.33 5.83
N VAL A 106 -7.65 -3.28 6.63
CA VAL A 106 -8.95 -3.93 6.43
C VAL A 106 -9.83 -3.62 7.63
N ILE A 107 -10.96 -2.96 7.36
CA ILE A 107 -11.96 -2.57 8.35
C ILE A 107 -13.21 -3.40 8.09
N THR A 108 -13.72 -4.05 9.13
CA THR A 108 -14.95 -4.83 9.06
C THR A 108 -15.89 -4.38 10.16
N SER A 109 -17.06 -3.85 9.80
CA SER A 109 -18.13 -3.54 10.74
C SER A 109 -19.30 -4.53 10.58
N THR A 110 -19.67 -5.17 11.67
CA THR A 110 -20.86 -6.03 11.79
C THR A 110 -22.03 -5.29 12.44
N ARG A 111 -21.90 -3.97 12.67
CA ARG A 111 -22.96 -3.16 13.25
C ARG A 111 -24.10 -2.98 12.25
N GLU A 112 -25.34 -2.93 12.74
CA GLU A 112 -26.57 -2.81 11.95
C GLU A 112 -27.50 -1.69 12.44
N ASP A 113 -27.15 -1.05 13.55
CA ASP A 113 -27.98 -0.11 14.29
C ASP A 113 -27.40 1.31 14.32
N VAL A 114 -26.09 1.44 14.09
CA VAL A 114 -25.34 2.69 14.22
C VAL A 114 -24.45 2.89 13.01
N GLU A 115 -24.50 4.11 12.47
CA GLU A 115 -23.59 4.59 11.44
C GLU A 115 -22.21 4.87 12.06
N VAL A 116 -21.19 4.16 11.60
CA VAL A 116 -19.80 4.33 12.05
C VAL A 116 -19.09 5.30 11.11
N ASN A 117 -18.33 6.24 11.67
CA ASN A 117 -17.52 7.18 10.90
C ASN A 117 -16.06 6.73 10.88
N TYR A 118 -15.49 6.50 9.69
CA TYR A 118 -14.06 6.21 9.54
C TYR A 118 -13.32 7.48 9.13
N ILE A 119 -12.41 7.94 9.99
CA ILE A 119 -11.65 9.17 9.77
C ILE A 119 -10.24 8.78 9.35
N LEU A 120 -9.86 9.13 8.12
CA LEU A 120 -8.53 8.89 7.58
C LEU A 120 -7.72 10.19 7.60
N SER A 121 -6.48 10.13 8.09
CA SER A 121 -5.53 11.25 8.08
C SER A 121 -4.09 10.78 7.88
N GLY A 122 -3.20 11.71 7.54
CA GLY A 122 -1.75 11.45 7.44
C GLY A 122 -1.29 11.04 6.05
N VAL A 123 -0.09 10.46 5.95
CA VAL A 123 0.56 10.13 4.67
C VAL A 123 1.08 8.70 4.68
N VAL A 124 0.87 7.98 3.59
CA VAL A 124 1.52 6.69 3.31
C VAL A 124 1.62 6.45 1.80
N ASP A 125 2.81 6.04 1.34
CA ASP A 125 3.10 5.87 -0.09
C ASP A 125 2.75 4.46 -0.62
N ASN A 126 2.60 3.50 0.29
CA ASN A 126 2.14 2.14 0.00
C ASN A 126 1.17 1.68 1.08
N GLY A 127 -0.08 2.10 0.94
CA GLY A 127 -1.15 1.74 1.84
C GLY A 127 -2.48 1.67 1.12
N SER A 128 -3.45 1.03 1.76
CA SER A 128 -4.82 0.96 1.26
C SER A 128 -5.81 0.88 2.41
N VAL A 129 -7.07 1.20 2.13
CA VAL A 129 -8.17 1.01 3.07
C VAL A 129 -9.26 0.23 2.38
N LYS A 130 -9.55 -0.97 2.89
CA LYS A 130 -10.68 -1.80 2.48
C LYS A 130 -11.73 -1.82 3.58
N ILE A 131 -12.99 -1.52 3.23
CA ILE A 131 -14.08 -1.37 4.20
C ILE A 131 -15.20 -2.34 3.87
N TYR A 132 -15.50 -3.24 4.81
CA TYR A 132 -16.70 -4.08 4.83
C TYR A 132 -17.69 -3.54 5.87
N GLY A 133 -18.99 -3.63 5.57
CA GLY A 133 -20.03 -3.17 6.47
C GLY A 133 -21.38 -3.82 6.20
N ASN A 134 -22.13 -4.10 7.27
CA ASN A 134 -23.54 -4.52 7.18
C ASN A 134 -24.51 -3.33 7.15
N TYR A 135 -24.05 -2.13 7.53
CA TYR A 135 -24.83 -0.90 7.61
C TYR A 135 -24.14 0.28 6.91
N LYS A 136 -24.86 1.40 6.78
CA LYS A 136 -24.29 2.65 6.26
C LYS A 136 -23.17 3.15 7.17
N PHE A 137 -22.24 3.90 6.60
CA PHE A 137 -21.07 4.42 7.29
C PHE A 137 -20.66 5.77 6.67
N GLY A 138 -19.97 6.59 7.45
CA GLY A 138 -19.31 7.80 6.97
C GLY A 138 -17.83 7.55 6.68
N LEU A 139 -17.31 8.09 5.58
CA LEU A 139 -15.88 8.14 5.29
C LEU A 139 -15.42 9.58 5.25
N VAL A 140 -14.52 9.93 6.17
CA VAL A 140 -13.99 11.29 6.33
C VAL A 140 -12.53 11.31 5.91
N LEU A 141 -12.22 12.06 4.86
CA LEU A 141 -10.84 12.28 4.38
C LEU A 141 -10.31 13.57 5.02
N ASN A 142 -9.65 13.44 6.17
CA ASN A 142 -9.18 14.56 6.99
C ASN A 142 -7.67 14.83 6.78
N GLY A 143 -7.33 15.32 5.59
CA GLY A 143 -5.94 15.51 5.20
C GLY A 143 -5.23 14.17 5.15
N VAL A 144 -5.58 13.35 4.15
CA VAL A 144 -4.93 12.06 3.92
C VAL A 144 -4.29 12.06 2.54
N SER A 145 -3.06 11.55 2.46
CA SER A 145 -2.44 11.06 1.23
C SER A 145 -2.21 9.56 1.40
N LEU A 146 -2.84 8.79 0.51
CA LEU A 146 -2.88 7.34 0.57
C LEU A 146 -2.63 6.82 -0.84
N THR A 147 -1.40 6.39 -1.10
CA THR A 147 -1.00 5.82 -2.39
C THR A 147 -0.97 4.30 -2.27
N ASN A 148 -1.56 3.62 -3.25
CA ASN A 148 -1.44 2.17 -3.41
C ASN A 148 -0.85 1.86 -4.80
N PRO A 149 0.40 1.38 -4.89
CA PRO A 149 1.04 1.10 -6.17
C PRO A 149 0.46 -0.14 -6.89
N HIS A 150 -0.36 -0.96 -6.21
CA HIS A 150 -0.82 -2.25 -6.71
C HIS A 150 -2.35 -2.40 -6.73
N GLY A 151 -3.11 -1.29 -6.63
CA GLY A 151 -4.56 -1.34 -6.72
C GLY A 151 -5.25 -0.09 -6.20
N ALA A 152 -6.51 -0.25 -5.81
CA ALA A 152 -7.29 0.86 -5.26
C ALA A 152 -6.73 1.29 -3.89
N ALA A 153 -6.53 2.60 -3.72
CA ALA A 153 -6.20 3.20 -2.43
C ALA A 153 -7.35 3.04 -1.43
N ILE A 154 -8.59 3.26 -1.89
CA ILE A 154 -9.81 3.07 -1.10
C ILE A 154 -10.70 2.06 -1.81
N ASN A 155 -11.11 1.02 -1.10
CA ASN A 155 -11.94 -0.05 -1.61
C ASN A 155 -13.15 -0.28 -0.68
N ILE A 156 -14.34 0.11 -1.13
CA ILE A 156 -15.57 -0.01 -0.36
C ILE A 156 -16.33 -1.27 -0.81
N GLN A 157 -16.50 -2.20 0.13
CA GLN A 157 -17.21 -3.47 -0.03
C GLN A 157 -18.49 -3.51 0.83
N CYS A 158 -19.04 -2.33 1.15
CA CYS A 158 -20.34 -2.20 1.78
C CYS A 158 -21.41 -1.88 0.72
N GLY A 159 -22.49 -2.66 0.70
CA GLY A 159 -23.61 -2.45 -0.23
C GLY A 159 -24.66 -1.44 0.26
N LYS A 160 -24.53 -0.93 1.48
CA LYS A 160 -25.47 0.03 2.09
C LYS A 160 -25.00 1.46 1.82
N LYS A 161 -25.94 2.36 1.52
CA LYS A 161 -25.70 3.76 1.13
C LYS A 161 -26.61 4.68 1.94
#